data_AF-A0A4P5WIH8-F1
#
_entry.id   AF-A0A4P5WIH8-F1
#
_cell.length_a   1.000
_cell.length_b   1.000
_cell.length_c   1.000
_cell.angle_alpha   90.00
_cell.angle_beta   90.00
_cell.angle_gamma   90.00
#
_symmetry.space_group_name_H-M   'P 1'
#
loop_
_entity.id
_entity.type
_entity.pdbx_description
1 polymer ?
#
loop_
_entity_poly.entity_id
_entity_poly.type
_entity_poly.pdbx_seq_one_letter_code
_entity_poly.pdbx_strand_id
1 'polypeptide(L)'
;MKPAVAAHQPLSLTGETLSLLAWHIPDLVTYQHHEDEWWFAPLDDNLPIVRLNRTGLEMLQAMNGHTSVAALLEKYGAKVCGPDGQPGQWHLEHWSLPTYSLCYFGTEPPGGHRHKAKWDLLLQQIRESWSGQEGFEGEEHLEDFHHHELTDSGEDDEHFDLIETTVSHLFREPNETLSGLTYGRLLMKQLRKLGWFSPKPRVIVEVGGGLGYLARELGKELLPFEKQTIQYISLDITQPFLKLQVARAKAGGWGGIGTRANGEWLPFKNNSVDLVIDNENMADMTPVKLTRKELQEGTGETPQHQEALDWIRRVRLPLGQDLPEDVIFNLGPFRFVAELWRVLKPGGKAFLTEFGIEEGWPAPVKLPGHTEYEVQYSHLRQAVRWLGFQERYLSLPQFLAIKPDTKVLCTGATYTIQRFCQAMHKPFPVRAYTEKELQQALGDILPKLHGCHYHDVADPAWFSLIDFKVLLLEKPGGAPKSSFSENQGYRWYSQR
;
A
#
# COMPACT_ATOMS: atom_id res chain seq x y z
N MET A 1 -3.67 9.44 18.38
CA MET A 1 -3.48 8.54 19.55
C MET A 1 -3.78 7.15 19.04
N LYS A 2 -2.90 6.14 19.19
CA LYS A 2 -3.20 4.80 18.62
C LYS A 2 -4.56 4.30 19.15
N PRO A 3 -5.44 3.72 18.31
CA PRO A 3 -6.65 3.10 18.81
C PRO A 3 -6.28 2.07 19.87
N ALA A 4 -7.06 2.03 20.95
CA ALA A 4 -6.83 1.08 22.03
C ALA A 4 -6.91 -0.34 21.47
N VAL A 5 -5.98 -1.21 21.89
CA VAL A 5 -6.00 -2.65 21.56
C VAL A 5 -7.42 -3.17 21.76
N ALA A 6 -8.00 -3.81 20.74
CA ALA A 6 -9.24 -4.52 20.89
C ALA A 6 -9.04 -5.58 21.99
N ALA A 7 -9.57 -5.32 23.18
CA ALA A 7 -9.36 -6.17 24.33
C ALA A 7 -10.17 -7.46 24.15
N HIS A 8 -9.56 -8.47 23.52
CA HIS A 8 -10.15 -9.80 23.47
C HIS A 8 -10.00 -10.47 24.83
N GLN A 9 -11.13 -10.97 25.35
CA GLN A 9 -11.12 -11.83 26.52
C GLN A 9 -10.29 -13.10 26.21
N PRO A 10 -9.51 -13.62 27.18
CA PRO A 10 -8.83 -14.90 27.03
C PRO A 10 -9.81 -16.00 26.63
N LEU A 11 -9.38 -16.91 25.75
CA LEU A 11 -10.20 -18.02 25.31
C LEU A 11 -10.42 -18.99 26.48
N SER A 12 -11.67 -19.32 26.81
CA SER A 12 -11.97 -20.37 27.79
C SER A 12 -11.60 -21.75 27.23
N LEU A 13 -10.58 -22.39 27.81
CA LEU A 13 -10.13 -23.75 27.43
C LEU A 13 -11.03 -24.82 28.05
N THR A 14 -12.31 -24.85 27.64
CA THR A 14 -13.31 -25.80 28.13
C THR A 14 -14.15 -26.35 26.99
N GLY A 15 -14.88 -27.44 27.26
CA GLY A 15 -15.85 -27.99 26.30
C GLY A 15 -15.23 -28.33 24.94
N GLU A 16 -15.85 -27.84 23.87
CA GLU A 16 -15.46 -28.11 22.49
C GLU A 16 -14.04 -27.63 22.15
N THR A 17 -13.58 -26.51 22.73
CA THR A 17 -12.23 -25.96 22.51
C THR A 17 -11.14 -27.00 22.80
N LEU A 18 -11.32 -27.81 23.85
CA LEU A 18 -10.36 -28.82 24.25
C LEU A 18 -10.21 -29.96 23.22
N SER A 19 -11.27 -30.23 22.45
CA SER A 19 -11.26 -31.24 21.39
C SER A 19 -10.70 -30.73 20.05
N LEU A 20 -10.51 -29.43 19.90
CA LEU A 20 -9.92 -28.87 18.69
C LEU A 20 -8.45 -29.27 18.56
N LEU A 21 -7.99 -29.38 17.33
CA LEU A 21 -6.57 -29.52 16.99
C LEU A 21 -5.92 -28.13 16.97
N ALA A 22 -4.62 -28.09 17.21
CA ALA A 22 -3.85 -26.85 17.23
C ALA A 22 -2.83 -26.78 16.09
N TRP A 23 -2.79 -25.64 15.40
CA TRP A 23 -1.83 -25.32 14.34
C TRP A 23 -1.06 -24.06 14.71
N HIS A 24 0.27 -24.10 14.68
CA HIS A 24 1.06 -22.88 14.63
C HIS A 24 0.99 -22.30 13.22
N ILE A 25 1.17 -20.99 13.10
CA ILE A 25 1.24 -20.35 11.79
C ILE A 25 2.53 -20.80 11.07
N PRO A 26 2.45 -21.29 9.81
CA PRO A 26 3.58 -21.96 9.15
C PRO A 26 4.78 -21.07 8.81
N ASP A 27 4.61 -19.75 8.84
CA ASP A 27 5.62 -18.78 8.40
C ASP A 27 6.00 -17.75 9.49
N LEU A 28 5.90 -18.14 10.76
CA LEU A 28 6.32 -17.30 11.88
C LEU A 28 7.81 -17.02 11.84
N VAL A 29 8.17 -15.73 11.71
CA VAL A 29 9.55 -15.31 11.86
C VAL A 29 9.92 -15.38 13.33
N THR A 30 10.98 -16.13 13.62
CA THR A 30 11.49 -16.33 14.97
C THR A 30 12.88 -15.75 15.10
N TYR A 31 13.18 -15.09 16.21
CA TYR A 31 14.54 -14.64 16.53
C TYR A 31 15.08 -15.36 17.77
N GLN A 32 16.19 -16.08 17.63
CA GLN A 32 16.90 -16.69 18.76
C GLN A 32 17.79 -15.63 19.43
N HIS A 33 17.29 -15.00 20.49
CA HIS A 33 18.03 -13.96 21.20
C HIS A 33 19.23 -14.54 21.96
N HIS A 34 18.99 -15.64 22.69
CA HIS A 34 19.97 -16.42 23.45
C HIS A 34 19.71 -17.93 23.28
N GLU A 35 20.60 -18.78 23.82
CA GLU A 35 20.50 -20.24 23.67
C GLU A 35 19.15 -20.82 24.14
N ASP A 36 18.55 -20.20 25.16
CA ASP A 36 17.28 -20.60 25.77
C ASP A 36 16.17 -19.54 25.66
N GLU A 37 16.29 -18.57 24.73
CA GLU A 37 15.27 -17.52 24.55
C GLU A 37 14.97 -17.24 23.07
N TRP A 38 13.69 -17.36 22.71
CA TRP A 38 13.15 -17.13 21.37
C TRP A 38 12.10 -16.02 21.41
N TRP A 39 12.17 -15.13 20.42
CA TRP A 39 11.25 -14.00 20.29
C TRP A 39 10.30 -14.22 19.11
N PHE A 40 9.04 -13.87 19.33
CA PHE A 40 7.97 -13.85 18.35
C PHE A 40 7.26 -12.50 18.43
N ALA A 41 6.92 -11.92 17.28
CA ALA A 41 6.11 -10.71 17.25
C ALA A 41 4.64 -11.09 17.04
N PRO A 42 3.73 -10.65 17.94
CA PRO A 42 2.31 -10.66 17.66
C PRO A 42 1.96 -9.89 16.38
N LEU A 43 0.78 -10.16 15.84
CA LEU A 43 0.22 -9.42 14.72
C LEU A 43 -0.06 -7.95 15.08
N ASP A 44 -0.59 -7.71 16.28
CA ASP A 44 -0.82 -6.36 16.80
C ASP A 44 0.50 -5.74 17.30
N ASP A 45 0.88 -4.62 16.69
CA ASP A 45 2.10 -3.88 17.02
C ASP A 45 2.07 -3.23 18.42
N ASN A 46 0.90 -3.14 19.05
CA ASN A 46 0.75 -2.64 20.41
C ASN A 46 1.03 -3.70 21.48
N LEU A 47 0.93 -4.98 21.15
CA LEU A 47 1.32 -6.05 22.05
C LEU A 47 2.85 -6.12 22.15
N PRO A 48 3.45 -6.45 23.30
CA PRO A 48 4.89 -6.67 23.38
C PRO A 48 5.34 -7.91 22.60
N ILE A 49 6.63 -8.01 22.30
CA ILE A 49 7.24 -9.25 21.79
C ILE A 49 6.98 -10.38 22.78
N VAL A 50 6.50 -11.51 22.26
CA VAL A 50 6.34 -12.75 23.02
C VAL A 50 7.72 -13.42 23.12
N ARG A 51 8.16 -13.67 24.35
CA ARG A 51 9.45 -14.29 24.66
C ARG A 51 9.21 -15.67 25.20
N LEU A 52 9.78 -16.69 24.56
CA LEU A 52 9.64 -18.08 24.95
C LEU A 52 10.97 -18.66 25.40
N ASN A 53 10.89 -19.53 26.39
CA ASN A 53 11.98 -20.45 26.72
C ASN A 53 11.84 -21.75 25.89
N ARG A 54 12.71 -22.73 26.14
CA ARG A 54 12.68 -24.02 25.42
C ARG A 54 11.32 -24.70 25.51
N THR A 55 10.72 -24.72 26.70
CA THR A 55 9.41 -25.35 26.94
C THR A 55 8.30 -24.66 26.14
N GLY A 56 8.29 -23.32 26.10
CA GLY A 56 7.33 -22.55 25.31
C GLY A 56 7.49 -22.81 23.81
N LEU A 57 8.72 -22.87 23.31
CA LEU A 57 9.00 -23.21 21.92
C LEU A 57 8.53 -24.63 21.57
N GLU A 58 8.80 -25.62 22.43
CA GLU A 58 8.33 -27.00 22.26
C GLU A 58 6.79 -27.11 22.28
N MET A 59 6.12 -26.25 23.05
CA MET A 59 4.66 -26.17 23.06
C MET A 59 4.15 -25.63 21.72
N LEU A 60 4.72 -24.53 21.22
CA LEU A 60 4.34 -23.96 19.93
C LEU A 60 4.59 -24.96 18.78
N GLN A 61 5.74 -25.63 18.76
CA GLN A 61 6.08 -26.64 17.75
C GLN A 61 5.18 -27.89 17.82
N ALA A 62 4.60 -28.21 18.98
CA ALA A 62 3.64 -29.30 19.11
C ALA A 62 2.28 -28.98 18.46
N MET A 63 2.00 -27.71 18.12
CA MET A 63 0.81 -27.27 17.38
C MET A 63 0.98 -27.57 15.88
N ASN A 64 1.04 -28.85 15.54
CA ASN A 64 1.35 -29.34 14.19
C ASN A 64 0.10 -29.82 13.41
N GLY A 65 -1.09 -29.46 13.88
CA GLY A 65 -2.36 -29.90 13.33
C GLY A 65 -2.80 -31.31 13.70
N HIS A 66 -2.04 -32.02 14.55
CA HIS A 66 -2.37 -33.37 15.02
C HIS A 66 -2.52 -33.46 16.54
N THR A 67 -2.07 -32.43 17.26
CA THR A 67 -2.16 -32.35 18.72
C THR A 67 -3.38 -31.55 19.13
N SER A 68 -4.20 -32.08 20.04
CA SER A 68 -5.36 -31.35 20.56
C SER A 68 -4.98 -30.30 21.60
N VAL A 69 -5.85 -29.31 21.77
CA VAL A 69 -5.71 -28.30 22.83
C VAL A 69 -5.67 -28.95 24.22
N ALA A 70 -6.48 -30.00 24.46
CA ALA A 70 -6.43 -30.77 25.71
C ALA A 70 -5.04 -31.39 25.98
N ALA A 71 -4.43 -32.00 24.98
CA ALA A 71 -3.12 -32.64 25.13
C ALA A 71 -2.00 -31.60 25.38
N LEU A 72 -2.10 -30.43 24.74
CA LEU A 72 -1.18 -29.32 25.00
C LEU A 72 -1.35 -28.77 26.42
N LEU A 73 -2.59 -28.59 26.87
CA LEU A 73 -2.91 -28.12 28.22
C LEU A 73 -2.43 -29.11 29.29
N GLU A 74 -2.62 -30.41 29.09
CA GLU A 74 -2.12 -31.44 30.01
C GLU A 74 -0.59 -31.43 30.10
N LYS A 75 0.10 -31.35 28.96
CA LYS A 75 1.56 -31.47 28.89
C LYS A 75 2.30 -30.19 29.32
N TYR A 76 1.76 -29.02 29.01
CA TYR A 76 2.45 -27.73 29.16
C TYR A 76 1.70 -26.74 30.06
N GLY A 77 0.42 -26.99 30.38
CA GLY A 77 -0.46 -26.02 31.04
C GLY A 77 0.10 -25.40 32.30
N ALA A 78 0.72 -26.19 33.18
CA ALA A 78 1.32 -25.72 34.43
C ALA A 78 2.80 -25.31 34.32
N LYS A 79 3.43 -25.48 33.15
CA LYS A 79 4.86 -25.22 32.95
C LYS A 79 5.10 -23.78 32.53
N VAL A 80 6.12 -23.15 33.09
CA VAL A 80 6.57 -21.81 32.69
C VAL A 80 7.15 -21.86 31.28
N CYS A 81 6.59 -21.07 30.38
CA CYS A 81 6.91 -21.10 28.94
C CYS A 81 7.69 -19.88 28.45
N GLY A 82 7.93 -18.89 29.32
CA GLY A 82 8.67 -17.66 28.99
C GLY A 82 9.34 -17.03 30.21
N PRO A 83 10.21 -16.01 30.00
CA PRO A 83 10.85 -15.27 31.08
C PRO A 83 9.88 -14.35 31.85
N ASP A 84 8.68 -14.14 31.32
CA ASP A 84 7.57 -13.43 32.00
C ASP A 84 6.90 -14.27 33.11
N GLY A 85 7.29 -15.54 33.26
CA GLY A 85 6.73 -16.45 34.24
C GLY A 85 5.36 -17.01 33.85
N GLN A 86 4.85 -16.71 32.67
CA GLN A 86 3.52 -17.17 32.26
C GLN A 86 3.51 -18.67 31.99
N PRO A 87 2.48 -19.39 32.47
CA PRO A 87 2.36 -20.82 32.26
C PRO A 87 1.83 -21.13 30.85
N GLY A 88 2.03 -22.36 30.36
CA GLY A 88 1.55 -22.78 29.04
C GLY A 88 0.04 -22.57 28.84
N GLN A 89 -0.76 -22.68 29.91
CA GLN A 89 -2.19 -22.38 29.87
C GLN A 89 -2.46 -20.95 29.41
N TRP A 90 -1.74 -19.96 29.96
CA TRP A 90 -1.92 -18.56 29.59
C TRP A 90 -1.68 -18.38 28.09
N HIS A 91 -0.61 -18.94 27.54
CA HIS A 91 -0.33 -18.85 26.11
C HIS A 91 -1.41 -19.51 25.25
N LEU A 92 -1.92 -20.68 25.64
CA LEU A 92 -3.01 -21.37 24.93
C LEU A 92 -4.31 -20.55 24.93
N GLU A 93 -4.57 -19.77 25.99
CA GLU A 93 -5.75 -18.89 26.08
C GLU A 93 -5.64 -17.63 25.19
N HIS A 94 -4.43 -17.25 24.76
CA HIS A 94 -4.17 -15.97 24.10
C HIS A 94 -3.67 -16.08 22.66
N TRP A 95 -2.84 -17.08 22.33
CA TRP A 95 -2.14 -17.13 21.04
C TRP A 95 -3.04 -17.33 19.82
N SER A 96 -4.23 -17.91 20.00
CA SER A 96 -5.23 -18.03 18.95
C SER A 96 -6.11 -16.79 18.80
N LEU A 97 -5.99 -15.81 19.71
CA LEU A 97 -6.75 -14.57 19.63
C LEU A 97 -6.23 -13.69 18.51
N PRO A 98 -7.11 -12.88 17.89
CA PRO A 98 -6.75 -12.01 16.78
C PRO A 98 -5.50 -11.15 16.99
N THR A 99 -5.36 -10.57 18.18
CA THR A 99 -4.25 -9.67 18.52
C THR A 99 -2.90 -10.39 18.54
N TYR A 100 -2.86 -11.67 18.93
CA TYR A 100 -1.62 -12.47 18.94
C TYR A 100 -1.37 -13.18 17.61
N SER A 101 -2.34 -13.97 17.14
CA SER A 101 -2.29 -14.75 15.89
C SER A 101 -1.02 -15.59 15.71
N LEU A 102 -0.59 -16.25 16.78
CA LEU A 102 0.54 -17.19 16.71
C LEU A 102 0.09 -18.62 16.41
N CYS A 103 -1.19 -18.94 16.66
CA CYS A 103 -1.76 -20.25 16.36
C CYS A 103 -3.25 -20.16 15.97
N TYR A 104 -3.80 -21.29 15.55
CA TYR A 104 -5.20 -21.50 15.24
C TYR A 104 -5.70 -22.79 15.91
N PHE A 105 -6.95 -22.77 16.39
CA PHE A 105 -7.65 -23.96 16.90
C PHE A 105 -8.88 -24.24 16.04
N GLY A 106 -9.06 -25.50 15.65
CA GLY A 106 -10.11 -25.94 14.72
C GLY A 106 -10.14 -27.45 14.52
N THR A 107 -11.05 -27.94 13.68
CA THR A 107 -11.16 -29.36 13.34
C THR A 107 -10.43 -29.72 12.04
N GLU A 108 -10.22 -28.73 11.18
CA GLU A 108 -9.55 -28.86 9.89
C GLU A 108 -8.48 -27.77 9.77
N PRO A 109 -7.42 -27.99 8.98
CA PRO A 109 -6.50 -26.91 8.67
C PRO A 109 -7.26 -25.79 7.95
N PRO A 110 -6.98 -24.52 8.26
CA PRO A 110 -7.56 -23.40 7.53
C PRO A 110 -7.45 -23.58 6.00
N GLY A 111 -8.62 -23.59 5.34
CA GLY A 111 -8.77 -23.79 3.91
C GLY A 111 -10.05 -23.13 3.40
N GLY A 112 -9.95 -22.34 2.33
CA GLY A 112 -11.09 -21.60 1.80
C GLY A 112 -10.88 -21.07 0.37
N HIS A 113 -11.87 -21.31 -0.49
CA HIS A 113 -11.87 -20.96 -1.91
C HIS A 113 -12.26 -19.49 -2.17
N ARG A 114 -11.28 -18.63 -2.42
CA ARG A 114 -11.22 -17.73 -3.58
C ARG A 114 -9.74 -17.62 -3.98
N HIS A 115 -9.35 -18.41 -4.99
CA HIS A 115 -8.01 -18.49 -5.60
C HIS A 115 -6.86 -19.04 -4.74
N LYS A 116 -6.86 -20.34 -4.37
CA LYS A 116 -5.65 -21.09 -3.91
C LYS A 116 -4.74 -20.28 -2.95
N ALA A 117 -5.31 -19.61 -1.96
CA ALA A 117 -4.57 -18.67 -1.13
C ALA A 117 -3.48 -19.42 -0.34
N LYS A 118 -2.23 -18.95 -0.44
CA LYS A 118 -1.15 -19.31 0.48
C LYS A 118 -1.51 -18.79 1.88
N TRP A 119 -0.98 -19.40 2.93
CA TRP A 119 -1.22 -19.00 4.33
C TRP A 119 -1.01 -17.50 4.58
N ASP A 120 -0.09 -16.87 3.88
CA ASP A 120 0.19 -15.43 3.94
C ASP A 120 -1.00 -14.56 3.53
N LEU A 121 -1.77 -14.97 2.51
CA LEU A 121 -2.95 -14.25 2.04
C LEU A 121 -4.11 -14.38 3.02
N LEU A 122 -4.23 -15.54 3.69
CA LEU A 122 -5.19 -15.72 4.78
C LEU A 122 -4.85 -14.80 5.96
N LEU A 123 -3.56 -14.68 6.32
CA LEU A 123 -3.11 -13.77 7.38
C LEU A 123 -3.33 -12.31 7.01
N GLN A 124 -3.13 -11.93 5.75
CA GLN A 124 -3.45 -10.59 5.27
C GLN A 124 -4.95 -10.30 5.35
N GLN A 125 -5.81 -11.20 4.86
CA GLN A 125 -7.26 -11.05 4.96
C GLN A 125 -7.71 -10.96 6.42
N ILE A 126 -7.08 -11.73 7.29
CA ILE A 126 -7.28 -11.68 8.73
C ILE A 126 -6.88 -10.30 9.29
N ARG A 127 -5.71 -9.75 8.92
CA ARG A 127 -5.26 -8.40 9.29
C ARG A 127 -6.29 -7.34 8.87
N GLU A 128 -6.68 -7.37 7.60
CA GLU A 128 -7.61 -6.41 6.98
C GLU A 128 -9.02 -6.52 7.61
N SER A 129 -9.47 -7.73 7.93
CA SER A 129 -10.76 -7.96 8.58
C SER A 129 -10.83 -7.39 10.00
N TRP A 130 -9.68 -7.25 10.67
CA TRP A 130 -9.60 -6.88 12.08
C TRP A 130 -9.13 -5.44 12.35
N SER A 131 -8.46 -4.80 11.40
CA SER A 131 -7.89 -3.46 11.55
C SER A 131 -8.90 -2.31 11.37
N GLY A 132 -9.96 -2.49 10.58
CA GLY A 132 -10.92 -1.42 10.29
C GLY A 132 -12.24 -1.55 11.05
N GLN A 133 -12.93 -0.44 11.26
CA GLN A 133 -14.23 -0.47 11.95
C GLN A 133 -15.29 -1.20 11.10
N GLU A 134 -16.35 -1.67 11.74
CA GLU A 134 -17.47 -2.25 11.01
C GLU A 134 -18.26 -1.16 10.29
N GLY A 135 -18.31 -1.23 8.96
CA GLY A 135 -19.14 -0.33 8.15
C GLY A 135 -18.39 0.33 7.00
N PHE A 136 -19.05 1.30 6.38
CA PHE A 136 -18.49 2.15 5.33
C PHE A 136 -17.93 3.43 5.98
N GLU A 137 -16.66 3.73 5.71
CA GLU A 137 -15.94 4.91 6.18
C GLU A 137 -15.50 5.72 4.96
N GLY A 138 -15.98 6.95 4.73
CA GLY A 138 -15.42 7.71 3.60
C GLY A 138 -16.13 8.98 3.14
N GLU A 139 -17.38 9.24 3.53
CA GLU A 139 -18.06 10.46 3.05
C GLU A 139 -17.56 11.76 3.72
N GLU A 140 -17.14 11.71 4.99
CA GLU A 140 -16.56 12.87 5.73
C GLU A 140 -15.24 12.51 6.45
N HIS A 141 -15.01 11.22 6.73
CA HIS A 141 -13.98 10.74 7.65
C HIS A 141 -12.53 10.86 7.13
N LEU A 142 -12.29 10.70 5.83
CA LEU A 142 -10.94 10.69 5.25
C LEU A 142 -10.30 12.09 5.26
N GLU A 143 -11.04 13.10 4.79
CA GLU A 143 -10.61 14.50 4.86
C GLU A 143 -10.37 14.90 6.33
N ASP A 144 -11.25 14.51 7.25
CA ASP A 144 -11.10 14.76 8.69
C ASP A 144 -9.87 14.08 9.32
N PHE A 145 -9.54 12.84 8.93
CA PHE A 145 -8.33 12.14 9.38
C PHE A 145 -7.06 12.90 8.98
N HIS A 146 -6.95 13.27 7.70
CA HIS A 146 -5.81 14.04 7.19
C HIS A 146 -5.74 15.46 7.78
N HIS A 147 -6.87 16.00 8.24
CA HIS A 147 -6.96 17.31 8.89
C HIS A 147 -6.63 17.30 10.39
N HIS A 148 -6.99 16.25 11.14
CA HIS A 148 -6.96 16.24 12.60
C HIS A 148 -5.95 15.25 13.22
N GLU A 149 -5.73 14.08 12.63
CA GLU A 149 -4.93 13.02 13.28
C GLU A 149 -3.44 13.07 12.87
N LEU A 150 -3.14 13.47 11.64
CA LEU A 150 -1.77 13.64 11.14
C LEU A 150 -1.14 14.99 11.52
N THR A 151 -1.90 15.91 12.13
CA THR A 151 -1.39 17.22 12.59
C THR A 151 -0.56 17.15 13.88
N ASP A 152 -0.70 16.09 14.67
CA ASP A 152 -0.07 15.94 15.98
C ASP A 152 1.19 15.04 15.99
N SER A 153 1.53 14.40 14.86
CA SER A 153 2.70 13.54 14.74
C SER A 153 3.91 14.27 14.17
N GLY A 154 5.06 14.10 14.82
CA GLY A 154 6.31 14.79 14.54
C GLY A 154 6.91 14.46 13.16
N GLU A 155 8.04 15.10 12.87
CA GLU A 155 8.80 15.04 11.61
C GLU A 155 9.44 13.66 11.27
N ASP A 156 9.02 12.58 11.92
CA ASP A 156 9.71 11.29 11.91
C ASP A 156 9.10 10.29 10.92
N ASP A 157 9.96 9.74 10.05
CA ASP A 157 9.64 8.71 9.07
C ASP A 157 9.06 7.43 9.69
N GLU A 158 9.38 7.16 10.96
CA GLU A 158 8.90 5.99 11.70
C GLU A 158 7.37 5.98 11.87
N HIS A 159 6.72 7.15 11.94
CA HIS A 159 5.27 7.21 12.06
C HIS A 159 4.57 6.84 10.74
N PHE A 160 5.16 7.21 9.61
CA PHE A 160 4.65 6.83 8.29
C PHE A 160 4.85 5.34 8.02
N ASP A 161 6.03 4.77 8.35
CA ASP A 161 6.30 3.32 8.27
C ASP A 161 5.24 2.48 9.02
N LEU A 162 4.59 3.05 10.03
CA LEU A 162 3.59 2.40 10.89
C LEU A 162 2.13 2.61 10.44
N ILE A 163 1.85 3.62 9.61
CA ILE A 163 0.48 4.03 9.23
C ILE A 163 0.21 3.75 7.75
N GLU A 164 1.17 4.04 6.88
CA GLU A 164 0.97 4.04 5.43
C GLU A 164 2.27 3.60 4.76
N THR A 165 2.28 2.40 4.18
CA THR A 165 3.46 1.89 3.46
C THR A 165 3.15 1.80 1.98
N THR A 166 3.53 2.83 1.24
CA THR A 166 3.39 2.90 -0.22
C THR A 166 4.52 2.15 -0.94
N VAL A 167 4.28 1.72 -2.17
CA VAL A 167 5.27 1.11 -3.07
C VAL A 167 6.45 2.05 -3.25
N SER A 168 6.19 3.34 -3.49
CA SER A 168 7.26 4.34 -3.64
C SER A 168 8.17 4.41 -2.41
N HIS A 169 7.59 4.21 -1.22
CA HIS A 169 8.31 4.22 0.05
C HIS A 169 9.12 2.95 0.29
N LEU A 170 8.56 1.77 -0.01
CA LEU A 170 9.29 0.48 0.07
C LEU A 170 10.55 0.45 -0.80
N PHE A 171 10.52 1.16 -1.93
CA PHE A 171 11.60 1.26 -2.91
C PHE A 171 12.29 2.64 -2.91
N ARG A 172 12.26 3.36 -1.78
CA ARG A 172 12.81 4.72 -1.66
C ARG A 172 14.34 4.82 -1.75
N GLU A 173 15.04 3.74 -1.46
CA GLU A 173 16.49 3.64 -1.64
C GLU A 173 16.85 2.60 -2.72
N PRO A 174 18.09 2.66 -3.26
CA PRO A 174 18.55 1.72 -4.28
C PRO A 174 18.26 0.27 -3.90
N ASN A 175 17.72 -0.46 -4.88
CA ASN A 175 17.32 -1.84 -4.67
C ASN A 175 17.61 -2.70 -5.91
N GLU A 176 18.00 -3.95 -5.70
CA GLU A 176 18.30 -4.90 -6.78
C GLU A 176 17.10 -5.14 -7.72
N THR A 177 15.88 -5.19 -7.18
CA THR A 177 14.63 -5.29 -7.95
C THR A 177 14.50 -4.17 -8.98
N LEU A 178 15.00 -2.98 -8.64
CA LEU A 178 14.99 -1.80 -9.50
C LEU A 178 16.35 -1.57 -10.18
N SER A 179 17.16 -2.62 -10.33
CA SER A 179 18.50 -2.57 -10.93
C SER A 179 19.43 -1.55 -10.27
N GLY A 180 19.38 -1.44 -8.94
CA GLY A 180 20.18 -0.52 -8.14
C GLY A 180 19.70 0.94 -8.19
N LEU A 181 18.47 1.19 -8.66
CA LEU A 181 17.83 2.50 -8.64
C LEU A 181 16.80 2.60 -7.52
N THR A 182 16.41 3.83 -7.21
CA THR A 182 15.21 4.11 -6.41
C THR A 182 13.98 4.12 -7.31
N TYR A 183 12.79 3.95 -6.73
CA TYR A 183 11.52 4.07 -7.45
C TYR A 183 11.43 5.38 -8.25
N GLY A 184 11.68 6.53 -7.59
CA GLY A 184 11.58 7.84 -8.25
C GLY A 184 12.57 8.02 -9.40
N ARG A 185 13.81 7.51 -9.29
CA ARG A 185 14.76 7.58 -10.42
C ARG A 185 14.31 6.70 -11.59
N LEU A 186 13.82 5.50 -11.31
CA LEU A 186 13.31 4.61 -12.35
C LEU A 186 12.07 5.21 -13.03
N LEU A 187 11.14 5.80 -12.27
CA LEU A 187 9.99 6.51 -12.81
C LEU A 187 10.44 7.63 -13.75
N MET A 188 11.36 8.51 -13.32
CA MET A 188 11.86 9.60 -14.17
C MET A 188 12.48 9.05 -15.48
N LYS A 189 13.24 7.96 -15.42
CA LYS A 189 13.79 7.31 -16.62
C LYS A 189 12.69 6.84 -17.57
N GLN A 190 11.62 6.24 -17.06
CA GLN A 190 10.49 5.80 -17.89
C GLN A 190 9.76 6.99 -18.52
N LEU A 191 9.48 8.06 -17.74
CA LEU A 191 8.85 9.28 -18.27
C LEU A 191 9.70 9.94 -19.38
N ARG A 192 11.04 9.96 -19.21
CA ARG A 192 11.96 10.43 -20.25
C ARG A 192 11.95 9.55 -21.49
N LYS A 193 11.91 8.22 -21.32
CA LYS A 193 11.84 7.24 -22.43
C LYS A 193 10.55 7.39 -23.23
N LEU A 194 9.45 7.79 -22.59
CA LEU A 194 8.19 8.15 -23.26
C LEU A 194 8.24 9.51 -23.98
N GLY A 195 9.33 10.27 -23.84
CA GLY A 195 9.49 11.60 -24.42
C GLY A 195 8.75 12.70 -23.66
N TRP A 196 8.33 12.49 -22.41
CA TRP A 196 7.53 13.48 -21.66
C TRP A 196 8.32 14.72 -21.22
N PHE A 197 9.66 14.66 -21.33
CA PHE A 197 10.57 15.78 -21.10
C PHE A 197 11.06 16.44 -22.39
N SER A 198 10.42 16.14 -23.53
CA SER A 198 10.69 16.75 -24.83
C SER A 198 9.39 17.14 -25.55
N PRO A 199 8.95 18.41 -25.50
CA PRO A 199 9.64 19.54 -24.87
C PRO A 199 9.64 19.45 -23.35
N LYS A 200 10.59 20.16 -22.73
CA LYS A 200 10.76 20.24 -21.28
C LYS A 200 9.50 20.84 -20.60
N PRO A 201 8.91 20.18 -19.58
CA PRO A 201 7.79 20.73 -18.83
C PRO A 201 8.23 21.98 -18.06
N ARG A 202 7.36 22.98 -17.94
CA ARG A 202 7.63 24.18 -17.12
C ARG A 202 6.97 24.08 -15.75
N VAL A 203 5.83 23.40 -15.65
CA VAL A 203 5.10 23.19 -14.40
C VAL A 203 4.82 21.71 -14.22
N ILE A 204 5.36 21.14 -13.14
CA ILE A 204 5.09 19.79 -12.67
C ILE A 204 4.36 19.90 -11.35
N VAL A 205 3.24 19.20 -11.22
CA VAL A 205 2.48 19.07 -9.97
C VAL A 205 2.56 17.62 -9.52
N GLU A 206 2.95 17.39 -8.27
CA GLU A 206 2.78 16.13 -7.57
C GLU A 206 1.57 16.28 -6.65
N VAL A 207 0.54 15.46 -6.85
CA VAL A 207 -0.67 15.41 -6.02
C VAL A 207 -0.49 14.30 -4.99
N GLY A 208 -0.69 14.65 -3.73
CA GLY A 208 -0.15 13.89 -2.62
C GLY A 208 1.37 13.94 -2.63
N GLY A 209 1.97 12.77 -2.44
CA GLY A 209 3.43 12.60 -2.43
C GLY A 209 3.96 12.10 -1.09
N GLY A 210 3.07 11.81 -0.13
CA GLY A 210 3.38 11.26 1.18
C GLY A 210 4.52 12.02 1.84
N LEU A 211 5.61 11.32 2.14
CA LEU A 211 6.79 11.94 2.74
C LEU A 211 7.65 12.77 1.78
N GLY A 212 7.46 12.71 0.46
CA GLY A 212 8.21 13.47 -0.55
C GLY A 212 9.47 12.78 -1.09
N TYR A 213 9.59 11.47 -0.87
CA TYR A 213 10.69 10.67 -1.40
C TYR A 213 10.71 10.63 -2.93
N LEU A 214 9.52 10.56 -3.54
CA LEU A 214 9.37 10.54 -4.98
C LEU A 214 9.92 11.82 -5.62
N ALA A 215 9.45 13.01 -5.20
CA ALA A 215 9.98 14.29 -5.63
C ALA A 215 11.52 14.37 -5.55
N ARG A 216 12.09 13.97 -4.41
CA ARG A 216 13.54 13.97 -4.19
C ARG A 216 14.28 13.18 -5.26
N GLU A 217 13.85 11.94 -5.48
CA GLU A 217 14.54 11.01 -6.37
C GLU A 217 14.28 11.29 -7.84
N LEU A 218 13.09 11.74 -8.22
CA LEU A 218 12.80 12.30 -9.56
C LEU A 218 13.78 13.42 -9.91
N GLY A 219 14.02 14.34 -8.97
CA GLY A 219 14.93 15.47 -9.16
C GLY A 219 16.39 15.05 -9.31
N LYS A 220 16.84 14.03 -8.57
CA LYS A 220 18.22 13.53 -8.66
C LYS A 220 18.55 12.83 -9.98
N GLU A 221 17.55 12.34 -10.70
CA GLU A 221 17.75 11.74 -12.04
C GLU A 221 17.96 12.79 -13.15
N LEU A 222 17.71 14.08 -12.86
CA LEU A 222 17.91 15.19 -13.81
C LEU A 222 19.13 16.03 -13.45
N LEU A 223 19.88 16.45 -14.47
CA LEU A 223 20.97 17.40 -14.32
C LEU A 223 20.45 18.78 -13.91
N PRO A 224 21.24 19.61 -13.21
CA PRO A 224 20.78 20.93 -12.75
C PRO A 224 20.18 21.82 -13.85
N PHE A 225 20.79 21.86 -15.04
CA PHE A 225 20.27 22.66 -16.16
C PHE A 225 18.96 22.09 -16.74
N GLU A 226 18.75 20.78 -16.66
CA GLU A 226 17.50 20.13 -17.08
C GLU A 226 16.35 20.55 -16.16
N LYS A 227 16.61 20.89 -14.90
CA LYS A 227 15.63 21.37 -13.92
C LYS A 227 15.43 22.88 -13.91
N GLN A 228 16.37 23.65 -14.44
CA GLN A 228 16.27 25.11 -14.49
C GLN A 228 14.93 25.52 -15.12
N THR A 229 14.23 26.53 -14.60
CA THR A 229 12.90 26.95 -15.09
C THR A 229 11.76 25.95 -14.96
N ILE A 230 11.96 24.77 -14.37
CA ILE A 230 10.86 23.88 -13.98
C ILE A 230 10.37 24.31 -12.60
N GLN A 231 9.09 24.63 -12.49
CA GLN A 231 8.40 24.79 -11.23
C GLN A 231 7.81 23.44 -10.83
N TYR A 232 8.32 22.88 -9.73
CA TYR A 232 7.76 21.67 -9.11
C TYR A 232 6.86 22.08 -7.96
N ILE A 233 5.63 21.58 -7.93
CA ILE A 233 4.63 21.94 -6.92
C ILE A 233 4.18 20.66 -6.23
N SER A 234 4.46 20.55 -4.93
CA SER A 234 3.84 19.51 -4.08
C SER A 234 2.47 20.02 -3.63
N LEU A 235 1.41 19.24 -3.87
CA LEU A 235 0.04 19.55 -3.50
C LEU A 235 -0.48 18.49 -2.57
N ASP A 236 -0.87 18.88 -1.36
CA ASP A 236 -1.33 17.95 -0.32
C ASP A 236 -2.28 18.67 0.64
N ILE A 237 -3.28 17.97 1.19
CA ILE A 237 -4.22 18.53 2.16
C ILE A 237 -3.61 18.58 3.58
N THR A 238 -2.64 17.71 3.86
CA THR A 238 -1.94 17.53 5.14
C THR A 238 -0.73 18.46 5.24
N GLN A 239 -0.89 19.53 6.03
CA GLN A 239 0.11 20.59 6.16
C GLN A 239 1.49 20.14 6.69
N PRO A 240 1.60 19.19 7.65
CA PRO A 240 2.89 18.65 8.07
C PRO A 240 3.66 17.98 6.93
N PHE A 241 2.99 17.19 6.08
CA PHE A 241 3.62 16.51 4.94
C PHE A 241 4.18 17.48 3.92
N LEU A 242 3.47 18.58 3.62
CA LEU A 242 3.98 19.63 2.73
C LEU A 242 5.36 20.17 3.13
N LYS A 243 5.66 20.28 4.44
CA LYS A 243 6.98 20.75 4.89
C LYS A 243 8.08 19.75 4.48
N LEU A 244 7.84 18.46 4.74
CA LEU A 244 8.76 17.37 4.38
C LEU A 244 8.89 17.24 2.86
N GLN A 245 7.78 17.28 2.13
CA GLN A 245 7.75 17.21 0.67
C GLN A 245 8.57 18.34 0.04
N VAL A 246 8.38 19.59 0.48
CA VAL A 246 9.14 20.73 -0.02
C VAL A 246 10.62 20.60 0.32
N ALA A 247 10.96 20.17 1.54
CA ALA A 247 12.36 19.96 1.95
C ALA A 247 13.04 18.88 1.10
N ARG A 248 12.37 17.73 0.89
CA ARG A 248 12.88 16.61 0.10
C ARG A 248 12.93 16.94 -1.40
N ALA A 249 11.95 17.66 -1.94
CA ALA A 249 11.98 18.18 -3.31
C ALA A 249 13.20 19.10 -3.53
N LYS A 250 13.48 20.01 -2.59
CA LYS A 250 14.69 20.85 -2.61
C LYS A 250 15.97 20.02 -2.54
N ALA A 251 16.00 18.96 -1.74
CA ALA A 251 17.12 18.02 -1.70
C ALA A 251 17.31 17.25 -3.02
N GLY A 252 16.25 17.09 -3.82
CA GLY A 252 16.30 16.62 -5.21
C GLY A 252 16.78 17.67 -6.23
N GLY A 253 16.95 18.92 -5.79
CA GLY A 253 17.35 20.06 -6.62
C GLY A 253 16.20 20.73 -7.36
N TRP A 254 14.96 20.58 -6.89
CA TRP A 254 13.82 21.34 -7.38
C TRP A 254 13.75 22.73 -6.73
N GLY A 255 13.36 23.75 -7.49
CA GLY A 255 13.00 25.07 -6.97
C GLY A 255 11.53 25.13 -6.49
N GLY A 256 11.08 24.10 -5.79
CA GLY A 256 9.64 23.83 -5.60
C GLY A 256 8.95 24.58 -4.47
N ILE A 257 7.62 24.61 -4.55
CA ILE A 257 6.71 25.16 -3.53
C ILE A 257 5.70 24.10 -3.08
N GLY A 258 5.19 24.23 -1.86
CA GLY A 258 4.07 23.43 -1.35
C GLY A 258 2.77 24.21 -1.49
N THR A 259 1.67 23.56 -1.84
CA THR A 259 0.32 24.15 -1.93
C THR A 259 -0.66 23.26 -1.19
N ARG A 260 -1.32 23.82 -0.17
CA ARG A 260 -2.36 23.09 0.55
C ARG A 260 -3.67 23.14 -0.21
N ALA A 261 -4.12 22.00 -0.72
CA ALA A 261 -5.39 21.87 -1.43
C ALA A 261 -5.83 20.41 -1.53
N ASN A 262 -7.12 20.20 -1.79
CA ASN A 262 -7.68 18.88 -2.06
C ASN A 262 -7.45 18.49 -3.54
N GLY A 263 -6.95 17.28 -3.79
CA GLY A 263 -6.66 16.77 -5.14
C GLY A 263 -7.89 16.67 -6.04
N GLU A 264 -9.09 16.50 -5.47
CA GLU A 264 -10.35 16.48 -6.20
C GLU A 264 -10.78 17.87 -6.71
N TRP A 265 -10.14 18.95 -6.23
CA TRP A 265 -10.39 20.33 -6.63
C TRP A 265 -9.08 21.11 -6.78
N LEU A 266 -8.45 20.98 -7.94
CA LEU A 266 -7.11 21.50 -8.16
C LEU A 266 -7.08 23.05 -8.18
N PRO A 267 -6.23 23.71 -7.37
CA PRO A 267 -6.21 25.17 -7.20
C PRO A 267 -5.48 25.89 -8.35
N PHE A 268 -5.48 25.32 -9.55
CA PHE A 268 -4.76 25.83 -10.72
C PHE A 268 -5.71 26.39 -11.78
N LYS A 269 -5.18 27.31 -12.59
CA LYS A 269 -5.92 27.85 -13.73
C LYS A 269 -6.07 26.80 -14.82
N ASN A 270 -7.10 26.94 -15.66
CA ASN A 270 -7.29 26.09 -16.83
C ASN A 270 -6.04 26.14 -17.73
N ASN A 271 -5.64 24.99 -18.28
CA ASN A 271 -4.49 24.87 -19.20
C ASN A 271 -3.19 25.51 -18.66
N SER A 272 -2.85 25.28 -17.39
CA SER A 272 -1.66 25.88 -16.75
C SER A 272 -0.56 24.87 -16.38
N VAL A 273 -0.89 23.59 -16.29
CA VAL A 273 0.05 22.52 -15.87
C VAL A 273 0.54 21.72 -17.08
N ASP A 274 1.84 21.38 -17.10
CA ASP A 274 2.44 20.57 -18.17
C ASP A 274 2.44 19.07 -17.82
N LEU A 275 2.71 18.73 -16.56
CA LEU A 275 2.74 17.36 -16.06
C LEU A 275 2.13 17.29 -14.65
N VAL A 276 1.21 16.35 -14.45
CA VAL A 276 0.76 15.93 -13.12
C VAL A 276 1.29 14.53 -12.83
N ILE A 277 1.73 14.30 -11.60
CA ILE A 277 2.12 13.00 -11.06
C ILE A 277 1.24 12.76 -9.85
N ASP A 278 0.50 11.66 -9.88
CA ASP A 278 -0.30 11.15 -8.77
C ASP A 278 0.19 9.72 -8.52
N ASN A 279 0.71 9.49 -7.32
CA ASN A 279 1.31 8.21 -6.96
C ASN A 279 0.76 7.75 -5.62
N GLU A 280 -0.18 6.80 -5.69
CA GLU A 280 -0.79 6.16 -4.52
C GLU A 280 -1.53 7.21 -3.67
N ASN A 281 -2.48 7.92 -4.30
CA ASN A 281 -3.33 8.93 -3.67
C ASN A 281 -4.81 8.79 -4.08
N MET A 282 -5.14 8.00 -5.11
CA MET A 282 -6.52 7.92 -5.61
C MET A 282 -7.40 7.05 -4.70
N ALA A 283 -6.80 6.14 -3.94
CA ALA A 283 -7.54 5.27 -3.02
C ALA A 283 -8.06 6.01 -1.77
N ASP A 284 -7.44 7.13 -1.40
CA ASP A 284 -7.87 8.04 -0.33
C ASP A 284 -8.94 9.05 -0.77
N MET A 285 -9.21 9.14 -2.08
CA MET A 285 -10.19 10.09 -2.60
C MET A 285 -11.62 9.61 -2.35
N THR A 286 -12.55 10.56 -2.25
CA THR A 286 -13.96 10.36 -1.84
C THR A 286 -14.61 9.11 -2.47
N PRO A 287 -14.89 8.07 -1.67
CA PRO A 287 -15.78 6.99 -2.09
C PRO A 287 -17.24 7.36 -1.83
N VAL A 288 -18.17 6.76 -2.58
CA VAL A 288 -19.61 6.87 -2.32
C VAL A 288 -20.24 5.49 -2.32
N LYS A 289 -21.04 5.17 -1.30
CA LYS A 289 -21.76 3.91 -1.21
C LYS A 289 -23.17 4.07 -1.81
N LEU A 290 -23.34 3.61 -3.04
CA LEU A 290 -24.62 3.67 -3.75
C LEU A 290 -25.41 2.39 -3.56
N THR A 291 -26.72 2.52 -3.37
CA THR A 291 -27.63 1.37 -3.36
C THR A 291 -28.02 0.94 -4.77
N ARG A 292 -28.44 -0.32 -4.94
CA ARG A 292 -29.02 -0.82 -6.19
C ARG A 292 -30.18 0.05 -6.67
N LYS A 293 -31.03 0.49 -5.73
CA LYS A 293 -32.20 1.32 -6.02
C LYS A 293 -31.79 2.64 -6.66
N GLU A 294 -30.81 3.34 -6.08
CA GLU A 294 -30.30 4.60 -6.62
C GLU A 294 -29.73 4.43 -8.04
N LEU A 295 -28.99 3.34 -8.29
CA LEU A 295 -28.46 3.03 -9.61
C LEU A 295 -29.55 2.75 -10.64
N GLN A 296 -30.64 2.09 -10.25
CA GLN A 296 -31.77 1.76 -11.12
C GLN A 296 -32.67 2.96 -11.40
N GLU A 297 -32.96 3.76 -10.38
CA GLU A 297 -33.85 4.93 -10.47
C GLU A 297 -33.12 6.18 -10.97
N GLY A 298 -31.79 6.22 -10.85
CA GLY A 298 -30.96 7.36 -11.24
C GLY A 298 -31.18 8.61 -10.38
N THR A 299 -31.69 8.42 -9.16
CA THR A 299 -31.97 9.47 -8.18
C THR A 299 -31.18 9.16 -6.91
N GLY A 300 -30.33 10.08 -6.48
CA GLY A 300 -29.47 9.92 -5.31
C GLY A 300 -30.15 10.43 -4.04
N GLU A 301 -29.86 9.79 -2.91
CA GLU A 301 -30.38 10.19 -1.60
C GLU A 301 -29.70 11.46 -1.05
N THR A 302 -28.45 11.70 -1.42
CA THR A 302 -27.66 12.88 -1.07
C THR A 302 -27.17 13.63 -2.33
N PRO A 303 -26.74 14.90 -2.22
CA PRO A 303 -26.12 15.61 -3.34
C PRO A 303 -24.90 14.88 -3.92
N GLN A 304 -24.07 14.27 -3.08
CA GLN A 304 -22.91 13.49 -3.47
C GLN A 304 -23.31 12.21 -4.22
N HIS A 305 -24.35 11.50 -3.76
CA HIS A 305 -24.90 10.34 -4.48
C HIS A 305 -25.44 10.76 -5.84
N GLN A 306 -26.17 11.88 -5.90
CA GLN A 306 -26.69 12.40 -7.15
C GLN A 306 -25.55 12.79 -8.11
N GLU A 307 -24.44 13.34 -7.62
CA GLU A 307 -23.26 13.62 -8.44
C GLU A 307 -22.63 12.34 -9.01
N ALA A 308 -22.51 11.29 -8.19
CA ALA A 308 -22.01 9.99 -8.64
C ALA A 308 -22.90 9.40 -9.74
N LEU A 309 -24.23 9.43 -9.57
CA LEU A 309 -25.20 8.98 -10.58
C LEU A 309 -25.16 9.82 -11.85
N ASP A 310 -24.94 11.13 -11.72
CA ASP A 310 -24.74 12.04 -12.84
C ASP A 310 -23.49 11.66 -13.64
N TRP A 311 -22.37 11.34 -12.97
CA TRP A 311 -21.16 10.85 -13.61
C TRP A 311 -21.39 9.54 -14.35
N ILE A 312 -21.98 8.55 -13.68
CA ILE A 312 -22.36 7.25 -14.25
C ILE A 312 -23.16 7.45 -15.55
N ARG A 313 -24.16 8.33 -15.53
CA ARG A 313 -25.01 8.64 -16.68
C ARG A 313 -24.24 9.36 -17.80
N ARG A 314 -23.46 10.38 -17.45
CA ARG A 314 -22.71 11.23 -18.43
C ARG A 314 -21.73 10.39 -19.23
N VAL A 315 -20.93 9.57 -18.56
CA VAL A 315 -19.90 8.74 -19.23
C VAL A 315 -20.43 7.40 -19.72
N ARG A 316 -21.72 7.12 -19.45
CA ARG A 316 -22.45 5.90 -19.83
C ARG A 316 -21.73 4.65 -19.31
N LEU A 317 -21.48 4.59 -18.00
CA LEU A 317 -20.80 3.44 -17.40
C LEU A 317 -21.62 2.15 -17.57
N PRO A 318 -20.99 1.05 -18.03
CA PRO A 318 -21.66 -0.24 -18.11
C PRO A 318 -21.69 -0.90 -16.73
N LEU A 319 -22.82 -0.81 -16.03
CA LEU A 319 -22.94 -1.33 -14.66
C LEU A 319 -23.23 -2.84 -14.55
N GLY A 320 -23.50 -3.51 -15.68
CA GLY A 320 -23.96 -4.90 -15.68
C GLY A 320 -25.44 -5.06 -15.29
N GLN A 321 -25.94 -6.30 -15.32
CA GLN A 321 -27.34 -6.63 -14.98
C GLN A 321 -27.50 -7.10 -13.53
N ASP A 322 -26.45 -7.70 -12.97
CA ASP A 322 -26.45 -8.28 -11.62
C ASP A 322 -25.74 -7.34 -10.65
N LEU A 323 -26.45 -6.29 -10.26
CA LEU A 323 -25.96 -5.28 -9.32
C LEU A 323 -26.05 -5.81 -7.89
N PRO A 324 -24.99 -5.75 -7.06
CA PRO A 324 -25.08 -5.95 -5.63
C PRO A 324 -26.10 -5.01 -4.97
N GLU A 325 -26.53 -5.30 -3.74
CA GLU A 325 -27.44 -4.40 -2.98
C GLU A 325 -26.80 -3.03 -2.74
N ASP A 326 -25.51 -3.04 -2.38
CA ASP A 326 -24.69 -1.86 -2.18
C ASP A 326 -23.42 -1.98 -2.99
N VAL A 327 -22.95 -0.86 -3.54
CA VAL A 327 -21.68 -0.78 -4.26
C VAL A 327 -20.90 0.46 -3.86
N ILE A 328 -19.58 0.36 -3.90
CA ILE A 328 -18.71 1.52 -3.75
C ILE A 328 -18.42 2.12 -5.13
N PHE A 329 -18.55 3.42 -5.26
CA PHE A 329 -18.19 4.19 -6.44
C PHE A 329 -17.07 5.18 -6.11
N ASN A 330 -15.99 5.17 -6.89
CA ASN A 330 -14.86 6.09 -6.73
C ASN A 330 -15.21 7.49 -7.27
N LEU A 331 -16.02 8.28 -6.56
CA LEU A 331 -16.42 9.63 -6.99
C LEU A 331 -15.22 10.58 -7.05
N GLY A 332 -14.34 10.54 -6.06
CA GLY A 332 -13.17 11.41 -5.99
C GLY A 332 -12.20 11.26 -7.16
N PRO A 333 -11.80 10.03 -7.56
CA PRO A 333 -11.01 9.83 -8.77
C PRO A 333 -11.69 10.33 -10.05
N PHE A 334 -13.03 10.30 -10.15
CA PHE A 334 -13.77 10.90 -11.27
C PHE A 334 -13.67 12.43 -11.28
N ARG A 335 -13.83 13.08 -10.13
CA ARG A 335 -13.61 14.53 -9.97
C ARG A 335 -12.17 14.89 -10.33
N PHE A 336 -11.21 14.12 -9.84
CA PHE A 336 -9.80 14.34 -10.10
C PHE A 336 -9.47 14.30 -11.59
N VAL A 337 -9.88 13.27 -12.34
CA VAL A 337 -9.60 13.24 -13.79
C VAL A 337 -10.31 14.35 -14.58
N ALA A 338 -11.46 14.83 -14.11
CA ALA A 338 -12.12 16.00 -14.68
C ALA A 338 -11.31 17.29 -14.41
N GLU A 339 -10.75 17.43 -13.22
CA GLU A 339 -9.84 18.53 -12.88
C GLU A 339 -8.52 18.45 -13.66
N LEU A 340 -7.95 17.26 -13.87
CA LEU A 340 -6.81 17.06 -14.76
C LEU A 340 -7.13 17.54 -16.17
N TRP A 341 -8.31 17.20 -16.70
CA TRP A 341 -8.75 17.69 -18.01
C TRP A 341 -8.80 19.21 -18.05
N ARG A 342 -9.26 19.86 -16.97
CA ARG A 342 -9.34 21.32 -16.87
C ARG A 342 -7.95 21.98 -16.81
N VAL A 343 -7.06 21.50 -15.93
CA VAL A 343 -5.80 22.20 -15.61
C VAL A 343 -4.65 21.86 -16.56
N LEU A 344 -4.63 20.67 -17.17
CA LEU A 344 -3.58 20.31 -18.10
C LEU A 344 -3.65 21.16 -19.37
N LYS A 345 -2.50 21.63 -19.85
CA LYS A 345 -2.37 22.25 -21.16
C LYS A 345 -2.70 21.25 -22.28
N PRO A 346 -3.03 21.73 -23.50
CA PRO A 346 -2.96 20.88 -24.69
C PRO A 346 -1.58 20.22 -24.81
N GLY A 347 -1.53 18.89 -24.91
CA GLY A 347 -0.29 18.09 -24.86
C GLY A 347 0.28 17.85 -23.46
N GLY A 348 -0.36 18.41 -22.43
CA GLY A 348 -0.07 18.16 -21.03
C GLY A 348 -0.40 16.72 -20.65
N LYS A 349 0.28 16.20 -19.62
CA LYS A 349 0.28 14.78 -19.32
C LYS A 349 0.02 14.51 -17.85
N ALA A 350 -0.51 13.33 -17.54
CA ALA A 350 -0.69 12.86 -16.18
C ALA A 350 -0.15 11.43 -16.06
N PHE A 351 0.66 11.18 -15.03
CA PHE A 351 1.00 9.83 -14.57
C PHE A 351 0.17 9.57 -13.32
N LEU A 352 -0.73 8.58 -13.38
CA LEU A 352 -1.54 8.17 -12.24
C LEU A 352 -1.19 6.72 -11.92
N THR A 353 -0.94 6.41 -10.66
CA THR A 353 -0.74 5.02 -10.22
C THR A 353 -1.41 4.78 -8.89
N GLU A 354 -2.11 3.66 -8.78
CA GLU A 354 -2.80 3.23 -7.57
C GLU A 354 -3.09 1.73 -7.61
N PHE A 355 -3.28 1.11 -6.44
CA PHE A 355 -3.86 -0.23 -6.37
C PHE A 355 -5.32 -0.25 -6.82
N GLY A 356 -5.75 -1.34 -7.44
CA GLY A 356 -7.16 -1.47 -7.79
C GLY A 356 -7.47 -2.59 -8.76
N ILE A 357 -8.72 -2.55 -9.23
CA ILE A 357 -9.37 -3.65 -9.94
C ILE A 357 -9.86 -3.21 -11.32
N GLU A 358 -10.16 -4.18 -12.18
CA GLU A 358 -10.75 -3.96 -13.51
C GLU A 358 -12.16 -4.55 -13.64
N GLU A 359 -12.53 -5.49 -12.76
CA GLU A 359 -13.80 -6.21 -12.79
C GLU A 359 -14.46 -6.15 -11.42
N GLY A 360 -15.80 -6.05 -11.39
CA GLY A 360 -16.56 -5.95 -10.14
C GLY A 360 -16.56 -4.53 -9.55
N TRP A 361 -16.66 -4.46 -8.23
CA TRP A 361 -16.83 -3.21 -7.48
C TRP A 361 -15.71 -3.06 -6.44
N PRO A 362 -15.22 -1.84 -6.20
CA PRO A 362 -14.20 -1.56 -5.20
C PRO A 362 -14.49 -2.18 -3.84
N ALA A 363 -13.48 -2.83 -3.27
CA ALA A 363 -13.48 -3.24 -1.87
C ALA A 363 -12.77 -2.20 -0.99
N PRO A 364 -13.15 -2.12 0.30
CA PRO A 364 -12.37 -1.37 1.30
C PRO A 364 -11.06 -2.08 1.61
N VAL A 365 -9.99 -1.30 1.76
CA VAL A 365 -8.69 -1.70 2.28
C VAL A 365 -8.48 -1.01 3.61
N LYS A 366 -8.53 -1.80 4.69
CA LYS A 366 -8.53 -1.31 6.06
C LYS A 366 -7.10 -1.13 6.58
N LEU A 367 -6.68 0.12 6.78
CA LEU A 367 -5.39 0.49 7.30
C LEU A 367 -5.48 0.98 8.76
N PRO A 368 -4.35 1.06 9.49
CA PRO A 368 -4.35 1.62 10.84
C PRO A 368 -4.76 3.10 10.86
N GLY A 369 -6.02 3.37 11.21
CA GLY A 369 -6.55 4.74 11.41
C GLY A 369 -7.49 5.23 10.30
N HIS A 370 -7.44 4.63 9.12
CA HIS A 370 -8.31 4.98 7.98
C HIS A 370 -8.59 3.79 7.06
N THR A 371 -9.61 3.94 6.21
CA THR A 371 -9.96 2.97 5.17
C THR A 371 -9.77 3.59 3.79
N GLU A 372 -8.93 2.96 2.98
CA GLU A 372 -8.77 3.27 1.56
C GLU A 372 -9.72 2.41 0.71
N TYR A 373 -9.98 2.79 -0.53
CA TYR A 373 -10.83 2.02 -1.43
C TYR A 373 -10.14 1.75 -2.76
N GLU A 374 -10.23 0.51 -3.23
CA GLU A 374 -9.68 0.12 -4.53
C GLU A 374 -10.16 1.03 -5.66
N VAL A 375 -9.28 1.41 -6.57
CA VAL A 375 -9.69 2.14 -7.77
C VAL A 375 -10.26 1.17 -8.80
N GLN A 376 -11.50 1.40 -9.24
CA GLN A 376 -12.09 0.66 -10.36
C GLN A 376 -11.66 1.27 -11.70
N TYR A 377 -10.56 0.75 -12.24
CA TYR A 377 -9.91 1.28 -13.45
C TYR A 377 -10.76 1.16 -14.71
N SER A 378 -11.64 0.17 -14.82
CA SER A 378 -12.55 0.08 -15.98
C SER A 378 -13.51 1.26 -16.02
N HIS A 379 -14.01 1.70 -14.86
CA HIS A 379 -14.88 2.88 -14.76
C HIS A 379 -14.09 4.17 -14.99
N LEU A 380 -12.93 4.31 -14.34
CA LEU A 380 -12.10 5.51 -14.47
C LEU A 380 -11.62 5.72 -15.91
N ARG A 381 -11.18 4.67 -16.60
CA ARG A 381 -10.76 4.74 -18.01
C ARG A 381 -11.89 5.13 -18.94
N GLN A 382 -13.12 4.69 -18.66
CA GLN A 382 -14.29 5.14 -19.42
C GLN A 382 -14.51 6.65 -19.27
N ALA A 383 -14.39 7.19 -18.06
CA ALA A 383 -14.48 8.63 -17.81
C ALA A 383 -13.36 9.42 -18.50
N VAL A 384 -12.12 8.93 -18.39
CA VAL A 384 -10.94 9.51 -19.05
C VAL A 384 -11.11 9.58 -20.57
N ARG A 385 -11.59 8.50 -21.20
CA ARG A 385 -11.86 8.47 -22.65
C ARG A 385 -13.01 9.40 -23.01
N TRP A 386 -14.06 9.45 -22.19
CA TRP A 386 -15.20 10.35 -22.40
C TRP A 386 -14.78 11.83 -22.33
N LEU A 387 -13.89 12.18 -21.41
CA LEU A 387 -13.31 13.53 -21.32
C LEU A 387 -12.45 13.88 -22.55
N GLY A 388 -11.92 12.88 -23.25
CA GLY A 388 -11.16 13.05 -24.49
C GLY A 388 -9.65 12.88 -24.35
N PHE A 389 -9.17 12.32 -23.24
CA PHE A 389 -7.76 11.97 -23.08
C PHE A 389 -7.33 10.85 -24.03
N GLN A 390 -6.07 10.91 -24.45
CA GLN A 390 -5.36 9.71 -24.93
C GLN A 390 -4.82 8.98 -23.70
N GLU A 391 -5.16 7.70 -23.55
CA GLU A 391 -4.77 6.91 -22.39
C GLU A 391 -3.91 5.69 -22.77
N ARG A 392 -3.00 5.33 -21.87
CA ARG A 392 -2.33 4.04 -21.86
C ARG A 392 -2.39 3.46 -20.46
N TYR A 393 -2.82 2.21 -20.39
CA TYR A 393 -3.00 1.46 -19.16
C TYR A 393 -2.15 0.20 -19.14
N LEU A 394 -1.53 -0.09 -17.99
CA LEU A 394 -0.69 -1.25 -17.74
C LEU A 394 -0.48 -1.45 -16.24
N SER A 395 0.03 -2.62 -15.82
CA SER A 395 0.46 -2.79 -14.42
C SER A 395 1.75 -2.02 -14.12
N LEU A 396 1.95 -1.65 -12.86
CA LEU A 396 3.14 -0.94 -12.40
C LEU A 396 4.45 -1.72 -12.66
N PRO A 397 4.54 -3.05 -12.40
CA PRO A 397 5.72 -3.83 -12.74
C PRO A 397 6.04 -3.82 -14.25
N GLN A 398 5.02 -3.88 -15.11
CA GLN A 398 5.21 -3.78 -16.56
C GLN A 398 5.73 -2.40 -16.97
N PHE A 399 5.21 -1.33 -16.36
CA PHE A 399 5.65 0.04 -16.66
C PHE A 399 7.11 0.28 -16.25
N LEU A 400 7.47 -0.17 -15.05
CA LEU A 400 8.81 -0.02 -14.51
C LEU A 400 9.82 -1.03 -15.08
N ALA A 401 9.34 -2.06 -15.80
CA ALA A 401 10.10 -3.20 -16.29
C ALA A 401 10.79 -3.98 -15.16
N ILE A 402 10.06 -4.18 -14.06
CA ILE A 402 10.50 -5.01 -12.94
C ILE A 402 10.48 -6.48 -13.37
N LYS A 403 11.53 -7.23 -13.03
CA LYS A 403 11.58 -8.66 -13.28
C LYS A 403 10.67 -9.37 -12.27
N PRO A 404 9.61 -10.06 -12.73
CA PRO A 404 8.57 -10.59 -11.84
C PRO A 404 9.08 -11.67 -10.89
N ASP A 405 10.13 -12.39 -11.26
CA ASP A 405 10.76 -13.47 -10.50
C ASP A 405 11.83 -13.01 -9.50
N THR A 406 11.98 -11.70 -9.31
CA THR A 406 12.89 -11.17 -8.27
C THR A 406 12.34 -11.51 -6.90
N LYS A 407 13.14 -12.18 -6.07
CA LYS A 407 12.75 -12.60 -4.73
C LYS A 407 12.97 -11.50 -3.70
N VAL A 408 11.93 -11.14 -2.97
CA VAL A 408 11.92 -10.14 -1.90
C VAL A 408 11.32 -10.72 -0.63
N LEU A 409 11.87 -10.33 0.52
CA LEU A 409 11.43 -10.76 1.86
C LEU A 409 9.96 -10.40 2.05
N CYS A 410 9.14 -11.28 2.61
CA CYS A 410 7.71 -11.01 2.86
C CYS A 410 7.42 -9.84 3.81
N THR A 411 6.22 -9.24 3.70
CA THR A 411 5.86 -7.98 4.39
C THR A 411 5.73 -8.22 5.87
N GLY A 412 5.02 -9.31 6.22
CA GLY A 412 4.92 -9.77 7.60
C GLY A 412 6.28 -10.04 8.23
N ALA A 413 7.21 -10.65 7.48
CA ALA A 413 8.57 -10.88 7.95
C ALA A 413 9.35 -9.58 8.18
N THR A 414 9.23 -8.61 7.27
CA THR A 414 9.90 -7.31 7.38
C THR A 414 9.47 -6.55 8.63
N TYR A 415 8.16 -6.44 8.89
CA TYR A 415 7.64 -5.81 10.12
C TYR A 415 8.06 -6.58 11.38
N THR A 416 8.01 -7.92 11.35
CA THR A 416 8.42 -8.74 12.50
C THR A 416 9.89 -8.51 12.86
N ILE A 417 10.77 -8.47 11.85
CA ILE A 417 12.20 -8.20 12.04
C ILE A 417 12.42 -6.77 12.54
N GLN A 418 11.67 -5.79 12.04
CA GLN A 418 11.72 -4.41 12.55
C GLN A 418 11.46 -4.39 14.06
N ARG A 419 10.43 -5.09 14.53
CA ARG A 419 10.10 -5.16 15.95
C ARG A 419 11.21 -5.79 16.78
N PHE A 420 11.84 -6.86 16.30
CA PHE A 420 12.99 -7.45 16.96
C PHE A 420 14.17 -6.47 17.04
N CYS A 421 14.44 -5.74 15.95
CA CYS A 421 15.50 -4.73 15.91
C CYS A 421 15.21 -3.58 16.87
N GLN A 422 13.98 -3.07 16.91
CA GLN A 422 13.54 -2.04 17.86
C GLN A 422 13.75 -2.47 19.32
N ALA A 423 13.38 -3.70 19.67
CA ALA A 423 13.60 -4.25 21.02
C ALA A 423 15.08 -4.43 21.38
N MET A 424 15.96 -4.49 20.39
CA MET A 424 17.42 -4.48 20.55
C MET A 424 18.03 -3.08 20.40
N HIS A 425 17.21 -2.03 20.26
CA HIS A 425 17.65 -0.66 19.95
C HIS A 425 18.53 -0.57 18.70
N LYS A 426 18.21 -1.34 17.66
CA LYS A 426 18.87 -1.33 16.35
C LYS A 426 17.91 -0.80 15.28
N PRO A 427 18.40 0.05 14.36
CA PRO A 427 17.57 0.53 13.27
C PRO A 427 17.35 -0.59 12.24
N PHE A 428 16.12 -0.70 11.75
CA PHE A 428 15.77 -1.57 10.61
C PHE A 428 14.61 -0.94 9.84
N PRO A 429 14.86 -0.27 8.71
CA PRO A 429 13.81 0.40 7.96
C PRO A 429 12.94 -0.63 7.21
N VAL A 430 11.63 -0.39 7.14
CA VAL A 430 10.72 -1.24 6.35
C VAL A 430 10.92 -0.96 4.87
N ARG A 431 11.39 -1.97 4.12
CA ARG A 431 11.77 -1.90 2.70
C ARG A 431 11.61 -3.25 2.02
N ALA A 432 11.64 -3.26 0.69
CA ALA A 432 11.61 -4.48 -0.12
C ALA A 432 12.97 -5.18 -0.21
N TYR A 433 13.41 -5.87 0.85
CA TYR A 433 14.75 -6.48 0.89
C TYR A 433 14.87 -7.72 -0.02
N THR A 434 15.88 -7.75 -0.89
CA THR A 434 16.39 -9.04 -1.39
C THR A 434 17.21 -9.75 -0.32
N GLU A 435 17.49 -11.04 -0.48
CA GLU A 435 18.29 -11.81 0.49
C GLU A 435 19.66 -11.16 0.75
N LYS A 436 20.33 -10.71 -0.32
CA LYS A 436 21.62 -10.03 -0.24
C LYS A 436 21.54 -8.72 0.55
N GLU A 437 20.49 -7.94 0.32
CA GLU A 437 20.28 -6.67 1.02
C GLU A 437 19.90 -6.89 2.48
N LEU A 438 19.10 -7.91 2.78
CA LEU A 438 18.77 -8.30 4.15
C LEU A 438 20.03 -8.70 4.93
N GLN A 439 20.93 -9.47 4.30
CA GLN A 439 22.22 -9.84 4.88
C GLN A 439 23.09 -8.63 5.20
N GLN A 440 23.08 -7.60 4.34
CA GLN A 440 23.80 -6.35 4.59
C GLN A 440 23.17 -5.56 5.75
N ALA A 441 21.84 -5.52 5.82
CA ALA A 441 21.12 -4.77 6.85
C ALA A 441 21.26 -5.40 8.24
N LEU A 442 21.18 -6.72 8.34
CA LEU A 442 21.10 -7.43 9.63
C LEU A 442 22.44 -7.98 10.13
N GLY A 443 23.39 -8.26 9.24
CA GLY A 443 24.69 -8.84 9.61
C GLY A 443 24.54 -10.07 10.51
N ASP A 444 25.10 -9.99 11.72
CA ASP A 444 25.12 -11.07 12.71
C ASP A 444 23.74 -11.44 13.30
N ILE A 445 22.71 -10.63 13.05
CA ILE A 445 21.33 -10.95 13.46
C ILE A 445 20.73 -12.01 12.53
N LEU A 446 21.04 -11.96 11.22
CA LEU A 446 20.40 -12.82 10.23
C LEU A 446 20.53 -14.32 10.53
N PRO A 447 21.70 -14.86 10.93
CA PRO A 447 21.84 -16.29 11.23
C PRO A 447 20.99 -16.78 12.41
N LYS A 448 20.48 -15.86 13.24
CA LYS A 448 19.61 -16.16 14.39
C LYS A 448 18.12 -16.01 14.06
N LEU A 449 17.79 -15.60 12.84
CA LEU A 449 16.43 -15.54 12.34
C LEU A 449 16.06 -16.84 11.65
N HIS A 450 14.86 -17.31 11.94
CA HIS A 450 14.26 -18.47 11.30
C HIS A 450 12.90 -18.08 10.70
N GLY A 451 12.48 -18.77 9.65
CA GLY A 451 11.19 -18.49 9.00
C GLY A 451 11.20 -17.29 8.05
N CYS A 452 12.37 -16.73 7.71
CA CYS A 452 12.45 -15.71 6.65
C CYS A 452 12.08 -16.33 5.29
N HIS A 453 10.98 -15.87 4.72
CA HIS A 453 10.44 -16.35 3.45
C HIS A 453 10.47 -15.23 2.40
N TYR A 454 10.72 -15.64 1.16
CA TYR A 454 10.85 -14.74 0.02
C TYR A 454 9.83 -15.08 -1.05
N HIS A 455 9.15 -14.06 -1.53
CA HIS A 455 8.18 -14.18 -2.62
C HIS A 455 8.71 -13.53 -3.87
N ASP A 456 8.19 -13.97 -5.00
CA ASP A 456 8.35 -13.22 -6.25
C ASP A 456 7.75 -11.83 -6.04
N VAL A 457 8.42 -10.79 -6.51
CA VAL A 457 7.93 -9.42 -6.40
C VAL A 457 6.58 -9.22 -7.10
N ALA A 458 6.22 -10.12 -8.01
CA ALA A 458 4.90 -10.16 -8.64
C ALA A 458 3.87 -11.08 -7.93
N ASP A 459 4.25 -11.76 -6.85
CA ASP A 459 3.35 -12.62 -6.06
C ASP A 459 2.39 -11.75 -5.24
N PRO A 460 1.07 -12.05 -5.25
CA PRO A 460 0.10 -11.37 -4.39
C PRO A 460 0.44 -11.37 -2.90
N ALA A 461 1.17 -12.39 -2.42
CA ALA A 461 1.61 -12.48 -1.03
C ALA A 461 2.60 -11.36 -0.62
N TRP A 462 3.17 -10.62 -1.58
CA TRP A 462 4.04 -9.48 -1.33
C TRP A 462 3.46 -8.21 -1.98
N PHE A 463 2.74 -7.41 -1.18
CA PHE A 463 2.11 -6.12 -1.56
C PHE A 463 1.23 -6.14 -2.82
N SER A 464 1.00 -7.31 -3.41
CA SER A 464 0.40 -7.52 -4.73
C SER A 464 0.76 -6.43 -5.75
N LEU A 465 2.06 -6.23 -6.02
CA LEU A 465 2.50 -5.17 -6.94
C LEU A 465 1.87 -5.26 -8.34
N ILE A 466 1.38 -6.43 -8.74
CA ILE A 466 0.64 -6.62 -9.99
C ILE A 466 -0.74 -5.93 -9.99
N ASP A 467 -1.31 -5.68 -8.81
CA ASP A 467 -2.58 -4.99 -8.60
C ASP A 467 -2.42 -3.47 -8.58
N PHE A 468 -1.20 -2.97 -8.46
CA PHE A 468 -0.89 -1.58 -8.75
C PHE A 468 -0.91 -1.35 -10.26
N LYS A 469 -1.71 -0.39 -10.70
CA LYS A 469 -1.89 -0.07 -12.11
C LYS A 469 -1.39 1.33 -12.39
N VAL A 470 -0.92 1.53 -13.62
CA VAL A 470 -0.48 2.81 -14.14
C VAL A 470 -1.43 3.24 -15.24
N LEU A 471 -1.98 4.44 -15.10
CA LEU A 471 -2.78 5.12 -16.11
C LEU A 471 -2.05 6.38 -16.57
N LEU A 472 -1.55 6.33 -17.79
CA LEU A 472 -0.86 7.45 -18.44
C LEU A 472 -1.87 8.22 -19.28
N LEU A 473 -1.98 9.53 -19.04
CA LEU A 473 -2.91 10.42 -19.75
C LEU A 473 -2.15 11.47 -20.56
N GLU A 474 -2.58 11.74 -21.79
CA GLU A 474 -2.15 12.87 -22.60
C GLU A 474 -3.39 13.64 -23.09
N LYS A 475 -3.46 14.93 -22.75
CA LYS A 475 -4.52 15.81 -23.26
C LYS A 475 -4.22 16.14 -24.73
N PRO A 476 -5.17 15.95 -25.66
CA PRO A 476 -4.93 16.23 -27.07
C PRO A 476 -4.62 17.72 -27.34
N GLY A 477 -4.04 17.99 -28.51
CA GLY A 477 -3.71 19.36 -28.96
C GLY A 477 -2.30 19.84 -28.62
N GLY A 478 -1.39 18.95 -28.22
CA GLY A 478 0.02 19.26 -28.07
C GLY A 478 0.70 19.60 -29.40
N ALA A 479 1.85 20.28 -29.34
CA ALA A 479 2.68 20.51 -30.53
C ALA A 479 3.03 19.16 -31.20
N PRO A 480 3.08 19.08 -32.54
CA PRO A 480 3.39 17.84 -33.25
C PRO A 480 4.71 17.26 -32.74
N LYS A 481 4.70 16.01 -32.27
CA LYS A 481 5.94 15.28 -31.97
C LYS A 481 6.68 15.11 -33.30
N SER A 482 7.93 15.55 -33.37
CA SER A 482 8.79 15.20 -34.50
C SER A 482 8.90 13.68 -34.53
N SER A 483 8.30 13.07 -35.55
CA SER A 483 8.41 11.63 -35.75
C SER A 483 9.84 11.34 -36.16
N PHE A 484 10.51 10.43 -35.43
CA PHE A 484 11.78 9.88 -35.88
C PHE A 484 11.74 8.36 -35.80
N SER A 485 12.41 7.71 -36.75
CA SER A 485 12.72 6.28 -36.68
C SER A 485 14.18 6.12 -36.31
N GLU A 486 14.48 5.19 -35.41
CA GLU A 486 15.85 4.89 -34.98
C GLU A 486 16.24 3.52 -35.54
N ASN A 487 17.24 3.48 -36.41
CA ASN A 487 17.73 2.24 -37.02
C ASN A 487 19.27 2.21 -36.89
N GLN A 488 19.79 1.15 -36.25
CA GLN A 488 21.22 0.96 -35.96
C GLN A 488 21.92 2.19 -35.33
N GLY A 489 21.25 2.86 -34.38
CA GLY A 489 21.83 4.02 -33.68
C GLY A 489 21.76 5.36 -34.43
N TYR A 490 21.14 5.39 -35.61
CA TYR A 490 20.88 6.63 -36.36
C TYR A 490 19.42 7.04 -36.25
N ARG A 491 19.19 8.32 -35.91
CA ARG A 491 17.85 8.94 -35.84
C ARG A 491 17.50 9.60 -37.17
N TRP A 492 16.39 9.18 -37.76
CA TRP A 492 15.85 9.70 -39.01
C TRP A 492 14.59 10.50 -38.71
N TYR A 493 14.62 11.82 -38.89
CA TYR A 493 13.45 12.68 -38.69
C TYR A 493 12.57 12.67 -39.93
N SER A 494 11.30 12.28 -39.79
CA SER A 494 10.29 12.52 -40.83
C SER A 494 9.64 13.87 -40.59
N GLN A 495 9.89 14.82 -41.49
CA GLN A 495 9.06 16.03 -41.58
C GLN A 495 7.74 15.62 -42.24
N ARG A 496 6.62 15.85 -41.55
CA ARG A 496 5.29 15.94 -42.16
C ARG A 496 4.81 17.37 -42.05
#